data_AF-A0A259SPK6-F1
#
_entry.id   AF-A0A259SPK6-F1
#
_cell.length_a   1.000
_cell.length_b   1.000
_cell.length_c   1.000
_cell.angle_alpha   90.00
_cell.angle_beta   90.00
_cell.angle_gamma   90.00
#
_symmetry.space_group_name_H-M   'P 1'
#
loop_
_entity.id
_entity.type
_entity.pdbx_description
1 polymer ?
#
loop_
_entity_poly.entity_id
_entity_poly.type
_entity_poly.pdbx_seq_one_letter_code
_entity_poly.pdbx_strand_id
1 'polypeptide(L)'
;QINLEYGDVANQAQADQQGWNTADRVSGWAGLVITDHTGAKSKPLGSVEVRQALNYAFDGAAVLKAVGNGAGVATNQVFPDGGDVNDPSLNKTYAYDVAKAKELLAKAGGAPNFDQWKPGGLVSVGPFLTALVAFLILAFVVYFFIVKPYEAAKRRFVRKEEVDATPDEDTLLLREIRDALVRGGEGPARV
;
A
#
# COMPACT_ATOMS: atom_id res chain seq x y z
N GLN A 1 34.11 27.61 2.81
CA GLN A 1 32.73 27.40 3.30
C GLN A 1 32.22 26.14 2.63
N ILE A 2 31.71 25.16 3.39
CA ILE A 2 31.17 23.91 2.84
C ILE A 2 29.65 24.06 2.87
N ASN A 3 28.99 23.95 1.71
CA ASN A 3 27.53 23.89 1.63
C ASN A 3 27.13 22.41 1.64
N LEU A 4 26.21 22.08 2.54
CA LEU A 4 25.63 20.74 2.70
C LEU A 4 24.13 20.87 2.46
N GLU A 5 23.61 20.06 1.55
CA GLU A 5 22.20 20.02 1.21
C GLU A 5 21.72 18.56 1.27
N TYR A 6 20.62 18.33 1.97
CA TYR A 6 19.97 17.03 2.05
C TYR A 6 18.93 16.95 0.95
N GLY A 7 18.96 15.87 0.15
CA GLY A 7 18.02 15.65 -0.93
C GLY A 7 17.51 14.21 -0.96
N ASP A 8 16.39 14.01 -1.64
CA ASP A 8 15.89 12.69 -1.99
C ASP A 8 16.10 12.45 -3.50
N VAL A 9 15.49 11.38 -4.02
CA VAL A 9 15.57 10.99 -5.44
C VAL A 9 15.17 12.12 -6.38
N ALA A 10 14.26 13.01 -5.97
CA ALA A 10 13.82 14.13 -6.78
C ALA A 10 14.92 15.21 -6.94
N ASN A 11 15.86 15.30 -6.00
CA ASN A 11 16.97 16.26 -6.04
C ASN A 11 18.21 15.72 -6.78
N GLN A 12 18.27 14.41 -7.05
CA GLN A 12 19.46 13.75 -7.61
C GLN A 12 19.82 14.29 -9.00
N ALA A 13 18.82 14.50 -9.87
CA ALA A 13 19.02 15.08 -11.19
C ALA A 13 19.56 16.52 -11.16
N GLN A 14 19.19 17.29 -10.13
CA GLN A 14 19.71 18.64 -9.93
C GLN A 14 21.17 18.59 -9.44
N ALA A 15 21.49 17.69 -8.52
CA ALA A 15 22.86 17.51 -8.04
C ALA A 15 23.83 17.14 -9.18
N ASP A 16 23.40 16.25 -10.09
CA ASP A 16 24.17 15.87 -11.29
C ASP A 16 24.37 17.06 -12.23
N GLN A 17 23.30 17.83 -12.51
CA GLN A 17 23.38 19.02 -13.37
C GLN A 17 24.30 20.10 -12.80
N GLN A 18 24.36 20.23 -11.48
CA GLN A 18 25.18 21.21 -10.78
C GLN A 18 26.61 20.71 -10.51
N GLY A 19 26.92 19.45 -10.86
CA GLY A 19 28.24 18.86 -10.65
C GLY A 19 28.62 18.74 -9.17
N TRP A 20 27.64 18.52 -8.29
CA TRP A 20 27.88 18.40 -6.86
C TRP A 20 28.50 17.04 -6.51
N ASN A 21 29.33 17.01 -5.47
CA ASN A 21 29.76 15.75 -4.88
C ASN A 21 28.60 15.16 -4.07
N THR A 22 28.06 14.03 -4.53
CA THR A 22 26.96 13.34 -3.87
C THR A 22 27.47 12.21 -2.97
N ALA A 23 26.81 12.01 -1.84
CA ALA A 23 27.04 10.89 -0.94
C ALA A 23 25.70 10.24 -0.62
N ASP A 24 25.45 9.07 -1.20
CA ASP A 24 24.16 8.39 -1.08
C ASP A 24 24.18 7.33 0.02
N ARG A 25 23.16 7.34 0.88
CA ARG A 25 22.91 6.30 1.88
C ARG A 25 21.42 6.05 2.04
N VAL A 26 21.04 4.80 2.32
CA VAL A 26 19.66 4.46 2.67
C VAL A 26 19.35 5.02 4.07
N SER A 27 18.39 5.94 4.16
CA SER A 27 18.08 6.68 5.40
C SER A 27 16.82 6.20 6.13
N GLY A 28 16.05 5.29 5.52
CA GLY A 28 14.79 4.79 6.08
C GLY A 28 14.46 3.38 5.63
N TRP A 29 13.36 2.86 6.16
CA TRP A 29 12.84 1.53 5.85
C TRP A 29 11.34 1.60 5.54
N ALA A 30 10.92 0.91 4.50
CA ALA A 30 9.51 0.68 4.18
C ALA A 30 9.30 -0.81 3.88
N GLY A 31 8.32 -1.41 4.53
CA GLY A 31 8.03 -2.82 4.35
C GLY A 31 6.84 -3.29 5.16
N LEU A 32 6.61 -4.60 5.15
CA LEU A 32 5.57 -5.25 5.92
C LEU A 32 6.11 -5.67 7.28
N VAL A 33 5.47 -5.20 8.37
CA VAL A 33 5.70 -5.75 9.72
C VAL A 33 4.46 -6.50 10.17
N ILE A 34 4.65 -7.78 10.47
CA ILE A 34 3.64 -8.59 11.15
C ILE A 34 3.89 -8.42 12.65
N THR A 35 2.94 -7.84 13.39
CA THR A 35 3.06 -7.63 14.84
C THR A 35 2.26 -8.64 15.66
N ASP A 36 1.17 -9.18 15.10
CA ASP A 36 0.36 -10.21 15.74
C ASP A 36 0.89 -11.61 15.39
N HIS A 37 1.84 -12.10 16.18
CA HIS A 37 2.41 -13.44 16.02
C HIS A 37 1.60 -14.55 16.70
N THR A 38 0.67 -14.19 17.59
CA THR A 38 -0.16 -15.16 18.33
C THR A 38 -1.52 -15.37 17.68
N GLY A 39 -1.92 -14.50 16.75
CA GLY A 39 -3.24 -14.48 16.14
C GLY A 39 -4.33 -13.94 17.07
N ALA A 40 -3.96 -13.14 18.07
CA ALA A 40 -4.89 -12.58 19.05
C ALA A 40 -5.84 -11.54 18.42
N LYS A 41 -5.39 -10.87 17.35
CA LYS A 41 -6.19 -9.93 16.56
C LYS A 41 -6.66 -10.57 15.25
N SER A 42 -5.82 -11.39 14.64
CA SER A 42 -6.11 -12.12 13.40
C SER A 42 -5.74 -13.58 13.55
N LYS A 43 -6.73 -14.44 13.81
CA LYS A 43 -6.52 -15.90 13.99
C LYS A 43 -5.61 -16.53 12.92
N PRO A 44 -5.73 -16.21 11.61
CA PRO A 44 -4.83 -16.76 10.59
C PRO A 44 -3.35 -16.45 10.85
N LEU A 45 -3.02 -15.27 11.37
CA LEU A 45 -1.64 -14.88 11.66
C LEU A 45 -1.04 -15.64 12.85
N GLY A 46 -1.83 -16.42 13.59
CA GLY A 46 -1.32 -17.33 14.63
C GLY A 46 -0.55 -18.53 14.06
N SER A 47 -0.84 -18.96 12.84
CA SER A 47 -0.08 -20.02 12.15
C SER A 47 1.27 -19.50 11.66
N VAL A 48 2.33 -20.26 11.94
CA VAL A 48 3.69 -19.96 11.45
C VAL A 48 3.72 -20.04 9.92
N GLU A 49 3.04 -21.03 9.35
CA GLU A 49 2.97 -21.27 7.91
C GLU A 49 2.32 -20.11 7.18
N VAL A 50 1.25 -19.51 7.74
CA VAL A 50 0.64 -18.30 7.18
C VAL A 50 1.61 -17.13 7.17
N ARG A 51 2.34 -16.90 8.27
CA ARG A 51 3.33 -15.81 8.35
C ARG A 51 4.47 -16.02 7.37
N GLN A 52 4.97 -17.25 7.25
CA GLN A 52 6.00 -17.59 6.26
C GLN A 52 5.48 -17.40 4.83
N ALA A 53 4.24 -17.79 4.55
CA ALA A 53 3.64 -17.59 3.24
C ALA A 53 3.56 -16.10 2.86
N LEU A 54 3.20 -15.24 3.81
CA LEU A 54 3.18 -13.78 3.61
C LEU A 54 4.57 -13.24 3.28
N ASN A 55 5.62 -13.73 3.95
CA ASN A 55 7.00 -13.34 3.64
C ASN A 55 7.40 -13.75 2.22
N TYR A 56 7.12 -15.00 1.82
CA TYR A 56 7.40 -15.48 0.46
C TYR A 56 6.56 -14.77 -0.62
N ALA A 57 5.37 -14.27 -0.28
CA ALA A 57 4.50 -13.56 -1.21
C ALA A 57 4.84 -12.07 -1.38
N PHE A 58 5.70 -11.51 -0.54
CA PHE A 58 6.05 -10.08 -0.58
C PHE A 58 7.18 -9.82 -1.60
N ASP A 59 6.85 -9.13 -2.70
CA ASP A 59 7.82 -8.75 -3.73
C ASP A 59 8.42 -7.37 -3.44
N GLY A 60 9.44 -7.35 -2.58
CA GLY A 60 10.14 -6.12 -2.21
C GLY A 60 10.78 -5.40 -3.41
N ALA A 61 11.23 -6.13 -4.43
CA ALA A 61 11.85 -5.54 -5.62
C ALA A 61 10.81 -4.81 -6.50
N ALA A 62 9.64 -5.42 -6.70
CA ALA A 62 8.55 -4.76 -7.41
C ALA A 62 8.03 -3.53 -6.64
N VAL A 63 7.92 -3.63 -5.32
CA VAL A 63 7.53 -2.48 -4.47
C VAL A 63 8.55 -1.35 -4.56
N LEU A 64 9.86 -1.66 -4.48
CA LEU A 64 10.92 -0.67 -4.63
C LEU A 64 10.85 0.03 -6.00
N LYS A 65 10.58 -0.73 -7.07
CA LYS A 65 10.41 -0.17 -8.41
C LYS A 65 9.18 0.74 -8.51
N ALA A 66 8.05 0.32 -7.96
CA ALA A 66 6.77 1.00 -8.11
C ALA A 66 6.62 2.23 -7.18
N VAL A 67 7.17 2.16 -5.96
CA VAL A 67 7.01 3.19 -4.93
C VAL A 67 8.30 4.01 -4.76
N GLY A 68 9.44 3.33 -4.71
CA GLY A 68 10.74 3.99 -4.52
C GLY A 68 11.38 4.53 -5.80
N ASN A 69 10.72 4.40 -6.97
CA ASN A 69 11.29 4.73 -8.28
C ASN A 69 12.66 4.05 -8.54
N GLY A 70 12.90 2.89 -7.91
CA GLY A 70 14.18 2.19 -7.98
C GLY A 70 15.28 2.73 -7.06
N ALA A 71 15.01 3.80 -6.30
CA ALA A 71 15.96 4.35 -5.34
C ALA A 71 15.85 3.64 -3.98
N GLY A 72 16.84 2.80 -3.69
CA GLY A 72 16.95 2.04 -2.45
C GLY A 72 17.52 0.65 -2.69
N VAL A 73 17.54 -0.16 -1.63
CA VAL A 73 18.02 -1.55 -1.68
C VAL A 73 16.92 -2.46 -1.14
N ALA A 74 16.53 -3.46 -1.92
CA ALA A 74 15.61 -4.48 -1.45
C ALA A 74 16.30 -5.32 -0.36
N THR A 75 15.70 -5.33 0.84
CA THR A 75 16.23 -6.02 2.03
C THR A 75 15.10 -6.71 2.75
N ASN A 76 15.41 -7.81 3.44
CA ASN A 76 14.47 -8.52 4.32
C ASN A 76 14.64 -8.10 5.79
N GLN A 77 15.32 -6.98 6.03
CA GLN A 77 15.64 -6.47 7.35
C GLN A 77 15.13 -5.03 7.51
N VAL A 78 14.80 -4.69 8.75
CA VAL A 78 14.45 -3.31 9.13
C VAL A 78 15.68 -2.41 9.24
N PHE A 79 16.88 -3.00 9.25
CA PHE A 79 18.13 -2.27 9.37
C PHE A 79 18.61 -1.77 8.02
N PRO A 80 19.11 -0.52 7.93
CA PRO A 80 19.67 0.03 6.70
C PRO A 80 20.74 -0.87 6.10
N ASP A 81 20.70 -1.02 4.78
CA ASP A 81 21.72 -1.76 4.04
C ASP A 81 23.11 -1.14 4.27
N GLY A 82 24.12 -2.01 4.46
CA GLY A 82 25.50 -1.59 4.75
C GLY A 82 25.75 -1.05 6.18
N GLY A 83 24.77 -1.08 7.08
CA GLY A 83 24.96 -0.78 8.50
C GLY A 83 25.55 -1.96 9.30
N ASP A 84 26.17 -1.68 10.44
CA ASP A 84 26.89 -2.69 11.27
C ASP A 84 26.01 -3.86 11.76
N VAL A 85 24.70 -3.65 11.86
CA VAL A 85 23.71 -4.64 12.32
C VAL A 85 22.97 -5.33 11.17
N ASN A 86 23.20 -4.91 9.92
CA ASN A 86 22.63 -5.55 8.75
C ASN A 86 23.44 -6.80 8.39
N ASP A 87 22.75 -7.93 8.23
CA ASP A 87 23.35 -9.17 7.75
C ASP A 87 22.88 -9.47 6.30
N PRO A 88 23.71 -9.24 5.27
CA PRO A 88 23.32 -9.47 3.88
C PRO A 88 22.88 -10.90 3.57
N SER A 89 23.28 -11.89 4.38
CA SER A 89 22.87 -13.28 4.18
C SER A 89 21.36 -13.49 4.41
N LEU A 90 20.75 -12.68 5.28
CA LEU A 90 19.32 -12.76 5.60
C LEU A 90 18.42 -12.32 4.43
N ASN A 91 18.93 -11.55 3.48
CA ASN A 91 18.19 -11.12 2.29
C ASN A 91 17.84 -12.28 1.35
N LYS A 92 18.44 -13.46 1.53
CA LYS A 92 18.06 -14.70 0.81
C LYS A 92 16.95 -15.48 1.51
N THR A 93 16.71 -15.20 2.80
CA THR A 93 15.69 -15.88 3.58
C THR A 93 14.33 -15.37 3.16
N TYR A 94 13.41 -16.26 2.79
CA TYR A 94 12.10 -15.90 2.25
C TYR A 94 12.15 -15.10 0.93
N ALA A 95 13.11 -15.41 0.06
CA ALA A 95 13.12 -14.84 -1.30
C ALA A 95 11.76 -15.04 -1.99
N TYR A 96 11.30 -14.03 -2.73
CA TYR A 96 9.97 -13.99 -3.34
C TYR A 96 9.65 -15.28 -4.12
N ASP A 97 8.62 -16.00 -3.68
CA ASP A 97 8.17 -17.26 -4.25
C ASP A 97 6.67 -17.47 -3.99
N VAL A 98 5.86 -17.14 -4.99
CA VAL A 98 4.41 -17.30 -4.93
C VAL A 98 3.98 -18.76 -4.85
N ALA A 99 4.74 -19.68 -5.45
CA ALA A 99 4.41 -21.10 -5.42
C ALA A 99 4.61 -21.65 -4.00
N LYS A 100 5.72 -21.28 -3.34
CA LYS A 100 5.98 -21.65 -1.96
C LYS A 100 4.98 -21.04 -0.99
N ALA A 101 4.62 -19.77 -1.20
CA ALA A 101 3.58 -19.12 -0.41
C ALA A 101 2.24 -19.88 -0.49
N LYS A 102 1.81 -20.27 -1.69
CA LYS A 102 0.59 -21.06 -1.88
C LYS A 102 0.67 -22.44 -1.21
N GLU A 103 1.82 -23.12 -1.30
CA GLU A 103 2.05 -24.40 -0.63
C GLU A 103 1.90 -24.28 0.90
N LEU A 104 2.49 -23.24 1.48
CA LEU A 104 2.42 -22.98 2.93
C LEU A 104 1.01 -22.61 3.39
N LEU A 105 0.28 -21.80 2.59
CA LEU A 105 -1.13 -21.51 2.88
C LEU A 105 -1.98 -22.77 2.80
N ALA A 106 -1.76 -23.65 1.83
CA ALA A 106 -2.48 -24.92 1.76
C ALA A 106 -2.25 -25.78 3.02
N LYS A 107 -0.99 -25.87 3.49
CA LYS A 107 -0.63 -26.56 4.74
C LYS A 107 -1.27 -25.95 5.98
N ALA A 108 -1.43 -24.63 6.02
CA ALA A 108 -2.10 -23.91 7.10
C ALA A 108 -3.63 -24.08 7.13
N GLY A 109 -4.19 -24.95 6.29
CA GLY A 109 -5.63 -25.13 6.12
C GLY A 109 -6.20 -24.20 5.05
N GLY A 110 -5.49 -24.07 3.91
CA GLY A 110 -5.81 -23.16 2.81
C GLY A 110 -7.19 -23.39 2.17
N ALA A 111 -7.47 -22.68 1.07
CA ALA A 111 -8.79 -22.71 0.44
C ALA A 111 -9.25 -24.16 0.17
N PRO A 112 -10.50 -24.52 0.50
CA PRO A 112 -11.05 -25.84 0.21
C PRO A 112 -10.87 -26.18 -1.28
N ASN A 113 -10.30 -27.36 -1.58
CA ASN A 113 -10.12 -27.85 -2.95
C ASN A 113 -11.02 -29.08 -3.17
N PHE A 114 -11.89 -29.01 -4.18
CA PHE A 114 -12.82 -30.05 -4.58
C PHE A 114 -12.50 -30.65 -5.96
N ASP A 115 -11.34 -30.37 -6.55
CA ASP A 115 -10.98 -30.75 -7.93
C ASP A 115 -11.06 -32.27 -8.18
N GLN A 116 -10.80 -33.06 -7.13
CA GLN A 116 -10.85 -34.52 -7.19
C GLN A 116 -12.27 -35.09 -6.99
N TRP A 117 -13.25 -34.26 -6.62
CA TRP A 117 -14.62 -34.68 -6.42
C TRP A 117 -15.36 -34.84 -7.75
N LYS A 118 -15.68 -36.10 -8.09
CA LYS A 118 -16.32 -36.50 -9.35
C LYS A 118 -17.63 -37.23 -9.09
N PRO A 119 -18.69 -36.54 -8.62
CA PRO A 119 -19.98 -37.17 -8.41
C PRO A 119 -20.52 -37.71 -9.75
N GLY A 120 -20.82 -39.01 -9.80
CA GLY A 120 -21.36 -39.66 -11.01
C GLY A 120 -20.42 -39.68 -12.22
N GLY A 121 -19.11 -39.44 -12.04
CA GLY A 121 -18.13 -39.42 -13.15
C GLY A 121 -18.01 -38.07 -13.87
N LEU A 122 -18.73 -37.03 -13.42
CA LEU A 122 -18.62 -35.68 -13.99
C LEU A 122 -17.31 -35.02 -13.55
N VAL A 123 -16.39 -34.84 -14.49
CA VAL A 123 -15.02 -34.33 -14.24
C VAL A 123 -14.99 -32.81 -14.00
N SER A 124 -16.06 -32.09 -14.35
CA SER A 124 -16.15 -30.62 -14.28
C SER A 124 -16.71 -30.09 -12.96
N VAL A 125 -17.45 -30.91 -12.20
CA VAL A 125 -18.14 -30.47 -10.98
C VAL A 125 -17.17 -30.09 -9.87
N GLY A 126 -16.13 -30.90 -9.67
CA GLY A 126 -15.07 -30.62 -8.68
C GLY A 126 -14.38 -29.27 -8.90
N PRO A 127 -13.75 -29.04 -10.06
CA PRO A 127 -13.12 -27.76 -10.37
C PRO A 127 -14.08 -26.57 -10.34
N PHE A 128 -15.33 -26.75 -10.77
CA PHE A 128 -16.35 -25.70 -10.69
C PHE A 128 -16.62 -25.27 -9.24
N LEU A 129 -16.74 -26.24 -8.32
CA LEU A 129 -16.97 -25.95 -6.91
C LEU A 129 -15.74 -25.33 -6.23
N THR A 130 -14.54 -25.80 -6.56
CA THR A 130 -13.30 -25.15 -6.13
C THR A 130 -13.29 -23.68 -6.56
N ALA A 131 -13.60 -23.39 -7.81
CA ALA A 131 -13.64 -22.03 -8.33
C ALA A 131 -14.73 -21.18 -7.66
N LEU A 132 -15.93 -21.73 -7.43
CA LEU A 132 -17.02 -21.05 -6.76
C LEU A 132 -16.66 -20.68 -5.32
N VAL A 133 -16.12 -21.61 -4.55
CA VAL A 133 -15.71 -21.37 -3.16
C VAL A 133 -14.56 -20.38 -3.10
N ALA A 134 -13.56 -20.51 -3.98
CA ALA A 134 -12.47 -19.55 -4.09
C ALA A 134 -12.98 -18.13 -4.42
N PHE A 135 -13.94 -18.00 -5.34
CA PHE A 135 -14.55 -16.72 -5.68
C PHE A 135 -15.27 -16.08 -4.50
N LEU A 136 -16.06 -16.85 -3.75
CA LEU A 136 -16.78 -16.36 -2.57
C LEU A 136 -15.82 -15.95 -1.44
N ILE A 137 -14.76 -16.72 -1.20
CA ILE A 137 -13.73 -16.38 -0.22
C ILE A 137 -13.01 -15.09 -0.64
N LEU A 138 -12.61 -14.96 -1.90
CA LEU A 138 -11.95 -13.75 -2.41
C LEU A 138 -12.86 -12.53 -2.27
N ALA A 139 -14.13 -12.65 -2.64
CA ALA A 139 -15.11 -11.57 -2.48
C ALA A 139 -15.27 -11.17 -1.01
N PHE A 140 -15.33 -12.15 -0.09
CA PHE A 140 -15.41 -11.90 1.35
C PHE A 140 -14.17 -11.15 1.86
N VAL A 141 -12.96 -11.61 1.51
CA VAL A 141 -11.71 -10.99 1.96
C VAL A 141 -11.58 -9.56 1.43
N VAL A 142 -11.79 -9.35 0.13
CA VAL A 142 -11.71 -8.01 -0.48
C VAL A 142 -12.74 -7.07 0.16
N TYR A 143 -13.97 -7.52 0.37
CA TYR A 143 -15.01 -6.68 0.95
C TYR A 143 -14.72 -6.31 2.43
N PHE A 144 -14.38 -7.28 3.28
CA PHE A 144 -14.20 -7.03 4.72
C PHE A 144 -12.84 -6.45 5.09
N PHE A 145 -11.75 -6.81 4.40
CA PHE A 145 -10.38 -6.42 4.78
C PHE A 145 -9.75 -5.36 3.87
N ILE A 146 -10.32 -5.09 2.69
CA ILE A 146 -9.84 -4.00 1.82
C ILE A 146 -10.90 -2.91 1.76
N VAL A 147 -12.09 -3.20 1.23
CA VAL A 147 -13.12 -2.19 0.99
C VAL A 147 -13.58 -1.53 2.28
N LYS A 148 -14.04 -2.29 3.29
CA LYS A 148 -14.51 -1.69 4.55
C LYS A 148 -13.46 -0.84 5.30
N PRO A 149 -12.23 -1.29 5.54
CA PRO A 149 -11.22 -0.46 6.20
C PRO A 149 -10.76 0.69 5.31
N TYR A 150 -10.69 0.52 3.99
CA TYR A 150 -10.39 1.62 3.07
C TYR A 150 -11.48 2.70 3.11
N GLU A 151 -12.76 2.31 3.05
CA GLU A 151 -13.89 3.23 3.21
C GLU A 151 -13.90 3.89 4.60
N ALA A 152 -13.58 3.15 5.66
CA ALA A 152 -13.47 3.70 7.02
C ALA A 152 -12.30 4.70 7.15
N ALA A 153 -11.15 4.39 6.57
CA ALA A 153 -9.97 5.25 6.53
C ALA A 153 -10.25 6.50 5.68
N LYS A 154 -10.83 6.36 4.49
CA LYS A 154 -11.24 7.47 3.63
C LYS A 154 -12.19 8.40 4.37
N ARG A 155 -13.20 7.88 5.08
CA ARG A 155 -14.10 8.67 5.93
C ARG A 155 -13.39 9.39 7.08
N ARG A 156 -12.22 8.92 7.50
CA ARG A 156 -11.43 9.51 8.59
C ARG A 156 -10.41 10.54 8.09
N PHE A 157 -9.80 10.32 6.93
CA PHE A 157 -8.77 11.20 6.35
C PHE A 157 -9.37 12.27 5.43
N VAL A 158 -10.31 11.92 4.53
CA VAL A 158 -10.93 12.89 3.59
C VAL A 158 -11.87 13.87 4.32
N ARG A 159 -12.51 13.44 5.42
CA ARG A 159 -13.32 14.35 6.25
C ARG A 159 -12.49 15.46 6.91
N LYS A 160 -11.18 15.28 7.09
CA LYS A 160 -10.34 16.32 7.68
C LYS A 160 -9.95 17.40 6.66
N GLU A 161 -9.87 17.05 5.38
CA GLU A 161 -9.66 18.01 4.28
C GLU A 161 -10.97 18.72 3.87
N GLU A 162 -12.12 18.05 3.86
CA GLU A 162 -13.40 18.67 3.50
C GLU A 162 -13.98 19.61 4.58
N VAL A 163 -13.57 19.47 5.84
CA VAL A 163 -14.06 20.32 6.95
C VAL A 163 -13.16 21.54 7.20
N ASP A 164 -11.98 21.60 6.56
CA ASP A 164 -11.14 22.80 6.52
C ASP A 164 -11.21 23.51 5.17
N ALA A 165 -12.28 23.26 4.40
CA ALA A 165 -12.72 24.15 3.34
C ALA A 165 -13.28 25.44 3.98
N THR A 166 -12.41 26.18 4.68
CA THR A 166 -12.49 27.64 4.67
C THR A 166 -12.65 28.01 3.20
N PRO A 167 -13.73 28.70 2.79
CA PRO A 167 -13.96 28.95 1.38
C PRO A 167 -12.69 29.60 0.81
N ASP A 168 -12.15 29.05 -0.29
CA ASP A 168 -10.99 29.64 -0.96
C ASP A 168 -11.22 31.15 -1.11
N GLU A 169 -10.18 31.95 -0.88
CA GLU A 169 -10.27 33.42 -0.96
C GLU A 169 -10.93 33.87 -2.27
N ASP A 170 -10.68 33.16 -3.36
CA ASP A 170 -11.32 33.38 -4.66
C ASP A 170 -12.84 33.19 -4.61
N THR A 171 -13.34 32.18 -3.88
CA THR A 171 -14.78 31.93 -3.70
C THR A 171 -15.43 33.02 -2.84
N LEU A 172 -14.72 33.56 -1.84
CA LEU A 172 -15.18 34.69 -1.04
C LEU A 172 -15.23 35.97 -1.88
N LEU A 173 -14.16 36.26 -2.64
CA LEU A 173 -14.09 37.39 -3.57
C LEU A 173 -15.20 37.33 -4.63
N LEU A 174 -15.45 36.17 -5.22
CA LEU A 174 -16.53 35.97 -6.19
C LEU A 174 -17.91 36.23 -5.57
N ARG A 175 -18.09 35.88 -4.29
CA ARG A 175 -19.34 36.13 -3.55
C ARG A 175 -19.52 37.62 -3.26
N GLU A 176 -18.46 38.31 -2.86
CA GLU A 176 -18.48 39.76 -2.64
C GLU A 176 -18.73 40.55 -3.93
N ILE A 177 -18.11 40.15 -5.05
CA ILE A 177 -18.34 40.75 -6.36
C ILE A 177 -19.81 40.55 -6.78
N ARG A 178 -20.36 39.35 -6.61
CA ARG A 178 -21.78 39.08 -6.89
C ARG A 178 -22.68 40.00 -6.06
N ASP A 179 -22.41 40.11 -4.76
CA ASP A 179 -23.24 40.91 -3.86
C ASP A 179 -23.09 42.43 -4.14
N ALA A 180 -21.91 42.88 -4.59
CA ALA A 180 -21.67 44.24 -5.05
C ALA A 180 -22.37 44.55 -6.39
N LEU A 181 -22.44 43.60 -7.32
CA LEU A 181 -23.16 43.74 -8.58
C LEU A 181 -24.68 43.73 -8.39
N VAL A 182 -25.20 42.88 -7.50
CA VAL A 182 -26.63 42.90 -7.13
C VAL A 182 -26.99 44.24 -6.50
N ARG A 183 -26.15 44.75 -5.59
CA ARG A 183 -26.34 46.05 -4.96
C ARG A 183 -26.18 47.23 -5.94
N GLY A 184 -25.29 47.11 -6.92
CA GLY A 184 -25.09 48.10 -7.99
C GLY A 184 -26.16 48.06 -9.09
N GLY A 185 -26.90 46.95 -9.20
CA GLY A 185 -28.06 46.79 -10.09
C GLY A 185 -29.34 47.44 -9.58
N GLU A 186 -29.39 47.78 -8.28
CA GLU A 186 -30.50 48.51 -7.64
C GLU A 186 -30.22 50.03 -7.52
N GLY A 187 -29.54 50.62 -8.51
CA GLY A 187 -29.39 52.09 -8.63
C GLY A 187 -30.71 52.76 -9.05
N PRO A 188 -31.02 53.98 -8.55
CA PRO A 188 -32.37 54.55 -8.58
C PRO A 188 -32.91 54.72 -9.99
N ALA A 189 -34.20 54.38 -10.16
CA ALA A 189 -34.98 54.63 -11.37
C ALA A 189 -34.78 56.08 -11.82
N ARG A 190 -34.28 56.24 -13.05
CA ARG A 190 -34.18 57.55 -13.69
C ARG A 190 -35.60 58.10 -13.88
N VAL A 191 -35.87 59.23 -13.24
CA VAL A 191 -37.05 60.10 -13.44
C VAL A 191 -37.02 60.68 -14.85
#